data_AF-A0A2T2W7E0-F1
#
_entry.id   AF-A0A2T2W7E0-F1
#
_cell.length_a   1.000
_cell.length_b   1.000
_cell.length_c   1.000
_cell.angle_alpha   90.00
_cell.angle_beta   90.00
_cell.angle_gamma   90.00
#
_symmetry.space_group_name_H-M   'P 1'
#
loop_
_entity.id
_entity.type
_entity.pdbx_description
1 polymer ?
#
loop_
_entity_poly.entity_id
_entity_poly.type
_entity_poly.pdbx_seq_one_letter_code
_entity_poly.pdbx_strand_id
1 'polypeptide(L)'
;MIDNCMKAIEGEQFFIAVNVASGRKSFEKTCGKNAYVRELLRLVIDIKSNYHWEVLNRVAQLSQAPIDERYRNPNDVAIAVYIWVLGLVKLEVAELASVFALSAKNCWWARNFALHILQDKKNHFKVLGSTEKMKLGEGDKGKQDARCKQSRVFLQAQYSSINTWEVTSLRSKTFVSKPPRYSRKAEQVGMAWQVKQ
;
A
#
# COMPACT_ATOMS: atom_id res chain seq x y z
N MET A 1 11.33 18.25 -10.24
CA MET A 1 10.29 17.64 -11.11
C MET A 1 9.28 16.85 -10.28
N ILE A 2 9.74 15.95 -9.42
CA ILE A 2 8.87 15.22 -8.49
C ILE A 2 8.03 16.14 -7.59
N ASP A 3 8.59 17.28 -7.15
CA ASP A 3 7.87 18.27 -6.34
C ASP A 3 6.60 18.79 -7.02
N ASN A 4 6.62 18.95 -8.35
CA ASN A 4 5.45 19.41 -9.09
C ASN A 4 4.34 18.36 -9.07
N CYS A 5 4.70 17.08 -9.17
CA CYS A 5 3.74 15.98 -9.07
C CYS A 5 3.17 15.91 -7.64
N MET A 6 4.02 16.00 -6.62
CA MET A 6 3.60 15.96 -5.22
C MET A 6 2.69 17.14 -4.86
N LYS A 7 3.07 18.37 -5.23
CA LYS A 7 2.23 19.55 -5.02
C LYS A 7 0.86 19.43 -5.69
N ALA A 8 0.81 18.86 -6.90
CA ALA A 8 -0.45 18.66 -7.60
C ALA A 8 -1.33 17.58 -6.93
N ILE A 9 -0.73 16.49 -6.45
CA ILE A 9 -1.43 15.41 -5.73
C ILE A 9 -1.94 15.88 -4.36
N GLU A 10 -1.20 16.76 -3.69
CA GLU A 10 -1.58 17.36 -2.40
C GLU A 10 -2.59 18.50 -2.54
N GLY A 11 -2.88 18.93 -3.78
CA GLY A 11 -3.81 20.02 -4.05
C GLY A 11 -5.27 19.65 -3.83
N GLU A 12 -6.08 20.66 -3.50
CA GLU A 12 -7.52 20.53 -3.28
C GLU A 12 -8.27 19.92 -4.47
N GLN A 13 -7.90 20.32 -5.70
CA GLN A 13 -8.51 19.79 -6.92
C GLN A 13 -8.32 18.28 -7.06
N PHE A 14 -7.15 17.78 -6.67
CA PHE A 14 -6.88 16.35 -6.67
C PHE A 14 -7.69 15.63 -5.59
N PHE A 15 -7.74 16.21 -4.38
CA PHE A 15 -8.54 15.69 -3.29
C PHE A 15 -10.02 15.55 -3.69
N ILE A 16 -10.64 16.60 -4.25
CA ILE A 16 -12.04 16.58 -4.69
C ILE A 16 -12.25 15.49 -5.74
N ALA A 17 -11.39 15.40 -6.75
CA ALA A 17 -11.53 14.44 -7.84
C ALA A 17 -11.47 12.99 -7.35
N VAL A 18 -10.60 12.68 -6.39
CA VAL A 18 -10.38 11.31 -5.91
C VAL A 18 -11.37 10.93 -4.80
N ASN A 19 -11.82 11.89 -3.98
CA ASN A 19 -12.71 11.61 -2.85
C ASN A 19 -14.14 11.20 -3.28
N VAL A 20 -14.47 11.29 -4.58
CA VAL A 20 -15.69 10.73 -5.18
C VAL A 20 -15.64 9.19 -5.29
N ALA A 21 -14.46 8.58 -5.15
CA ALA A 21 -14.31 7.13 -5.23
C ALA A 21 -15.05 6.42 -4.08
N SER A 22 -15.92 5.45 -4.42
CA SER A 22 -16.68 4.67 -3.44
C SER A 22 -15.90 3.52 -2.79
N GLY A 23 -14.70 3.22 -3.28
CA GLY A 23 -13.88 2.12 -2.76
C GLY A 23 -12.56 1.99 -3.49
N ARG A 24 -11.72 1.07 -3.00
CA ARG A 24 -10.31 0.96 -3.42
C ARG A 24 -10.11 0.78 -4.92
N LYS A 25 -10.84 -0.12 -5.58
CA LYS A 25 -10.70 -0.31 -7.05
C LYS A 25 -11.06 0.96 -7.83
N SER A 26 -12.05 1.72 -7.37
CA SER A 26 -12.44 2.99 -7.98
C SER A 26 -11.37 4.06 -7.72
N PHE A 27 -10.79 4.08 -6.52
CA PHE A 27 -9.68 4.95 -6.15
C PHE A 27 -8.45 4.70 -7.03
N GLU A 28 -7.99 3.45 -7.13
CA GLU A 28 -6.83 3.06 -7.95
C GLU A 28 -7.07 3.39 -9.42
N LYS A 29 -8.28 3.13 -9.94
CA LYS A 29 -8.67 3.50 -11.31
C LYS A 29 -8.65 5.01 -11.54
N THR A 30 -9.12 5.80 -10.57
CA THR A 30 -9.16 7.27 -10.67
C THR A 30 -7.75 7.85 -10.62
N CYS A 31 -6.94 7.39 -9.66
CA CYS A 31 -5.55 7.79 -9.53
C CYS A 31 -4.72 7.38 -10.75
N GLY A 32 -4.91 6.17 -11.27
CA GLY A 32 -4.20 5.68 -12.47
C GLY A 32 -4.52 6.45 -13.76
N LYS A 33 -5.62 7.21 -13.82
CA LYS A 33 -5.94 8.11 -14.94
C LYS A 33 -5.30 9.48 -14.79
N ASN A 34 -4.97 9.90 -13.57
CA ASN A 34 -4.42 11.22 -13.31
C ASN A 34 -2.99 11.32 -13.87
N ALA A 35 -2.69 12.43 -14.56
CA ALA A 35 -1.40 12.65 -15.20
C ALA A 35 -0.25 12.75 -14.18
N TYR A 36 -0.44 13.46 -13.07
CA TYR A 36 0.58 13.66 -12.04
C TYR A 36 0.92 12.37 -11.30
N VAL A 37 -0.07 11.50 -11.08
CA VAL A 37 0.15 10.19 -10.44
C VAL A 37 0.91 9.25 -11.37
N ARG A 38 0.57 9.23 -12.68
CA ARG A 38 1.31 8.44 -13.68
C ARG A 38 2.75 8.92 -13.81
N GLU A 39 2.96 10.23 -13.82
CA GLU A 39 4.30 10.81 -13.90
C GLU A 39 5.11 10.52 -12.62
N LEU A 40 4.50 10.64 -11.44
CA LEU A 40 5.12 10.23 -10.19
C LEU A 40 5.52 8.75 -10.22
N LEU A 41 4.63 7.87 -10.67
CA LEU A 41 4.92 6.44 -10.79
C LEU A 41 6.08 6.19 -11.76
N ARG A 42 6.10 6.87 -12.92
CA ARG A 42 7.20 6.79 -13.89
C ARG A 42 8.54 7.19 -13.27
N LEU A 43 8.57 8.26 -12.49
CA LEU A 43 9.77 8.74 -11.79
C LEU A 43 10.21 7.74 -10.72
N VAL A 44 9.29 7.22 -9.90
CA VAL A 44 9.60 6.29 -8.81
C VAL A 44 10.08 4.93 -9.31
N ILE A 45 9.64 4.48 -10.49
CA ILE A 45 10.08 3.22 -11.13
C ILE A 45 11.55 3.29 -11.57
N ASP A 46 12.09 4.46 -11.90
CA ASP A 46 13.47 4.57 -12.36
C ASP A 46 14.44 4.15 -11.25
N ILE A 47 15.10 3.00 -11.44
CA ILE A 47 16.03 2.37 -10.48
C ILE A 47 17.20 3.30 -10.16
N LYS A 48 17.62 4.16 -11.10
CA LYS A 48 18.71 5.10 -10.88
C LYS A 48 18.30 6.26 -9.97
N SER A 49 17.00 6.45 -9.77
CA SER A 49 16.46 7.54 -8.97
C SER A 49 16.22 7.13 -7.51
N ASN A 50 16.48 8.07 -6.60
CA ASN A 50 16.16 7.91 -5.17
C ASN A 50 14.75 8.43 -4.83
N TYR A 51 13.89 8.60 -5.83
CA TYR A 51 12.57 9.23 -5.66
C TYR A 51 11.63 8.46 -4.74
N HIS A 52 11.79 7.14 -4.60
CA HIS A 52 11.03 6.36 -3.62
C HIS A 52 11.30 6.82 -2.17
N TRP A 53 12.52 7.23 -1.84
CA TRP A 53 12.85 7.77 -0.52
C TRP A 53 12.29 9.18 -0.31
N GLU A 54 12.26 10.01 -1.36
CA GLU A 54 11.63 11.32 -1.31
C GLU A 54 10.12 11.20 -1.07
N VAL A 55 9.44 10.27 -1.75
CA VAL A 55 8.02 9.96 -1.50
C VAL A 55 7.80 9.46 -0.08
N LEU A 56 8.66 8.57 0.43
CA LEU A 56 8.57 8.10 1.81
C LEU A 56 8.71 9.27 2.81
N ASN A 57 9.72 10.11 2.62
CA ASN A 57 9.95 11.26 3.49
C ASN A 57 8.75 12.21 3.46
N ARG A 58 8.13 12.39 2.29
CA ARG A 58 6.92 13.19 2.17
C ARG A 58 5.75 12.58 2.93
N VAL A 59 5.55 11.26 2.87
CA VAL A 59 4.54 10.56 3.68
C VAL A 59 4.78 10.81 5.17
N ALA A 60 6.03 10.67 5.64
CA ALA A 60 6.36 10.91 7.05
C ALA A 60 6.02 12.35 7.49
N GLN A 61 6.34 13.35 6.66
CA GLN A 61 6.01 14.75 6.92
C GLN A 61 4.49 14.98 6.99
N LEU A 62 3.74 14.50 6.01
CA LEU A 62 2.29 14.70 5.96
C LEU A 62 1.57 13.97 7.10
N SER A 63 2.07 12.81 7.53
CA SER A 63 1.53 12.07 8.67
C SER A 63 1.71 12.78 10.01
N GLN A 64 2.71 13.65 10.14
CA GLN A 64 3.00 14.42 11.35
C GLN A 64 2.44 15.85 11.31
N ALA A 65 1.84 16.25 10.19
CA ALA A 65 1.26 17.58 10.05
C ALA A 65 0.17 17.81 11.12
N PRO A 66 0.15 19.00 11.76
CA PRO A 66 -0.89 19.32 12.72
C PRO A 66 -2.26 19.33 12.02
N ILE A 67 -3.24 18.66 12.63
CA ILE A 67 -4.63 18.65 12.15
C ILE A 67 -5.59 18.97 13.29
N ASP A 68 -6.70 19.59 12.96
CA ASP A 68 -7.84 19.69 13.87
C ASP A 68 -8.53 18.32 13.95
N GLU A 69 -8.62 17.78 15.16
CA GLU A 69 -9.19 16.46 15.44
C GLU A 69 -10.68 16.35 15.11
N ARG A 70 -11.37 17.48 14.95
CA ARG A 70 -12.79 17.54 14.57
C ARG A 70 -13.03 17.25 13.09
N TYR A 71 -12.01 17.40 12.25
CA TYR A 71 -12.12 17.30 10.80
C TYR A 71 -11.31 16.15 10.23
N ARG A 72 -11.64 15.76 8.99
CA ARG A 72 -10.85 14.78 8.24
C ARG A 72 -9.47 15.36 7.95
N ASN A 73 -8.45 14.51 7.95
CA ASN A 73 -7.12 14.91 7.53
C ASN A 73 -7.10 15.34 6.06
N PRO A 74 -6.69 16.58 5.71
CA PRO A 74 -6.65 17.06 4.34
C PRO A 74 -5.67 16.25 3.46
N ASN A 75 -4.65 15.65 4.08
CA ASN A 75 -3.61 14.89 3.39
C ASN A 75 -3.94 13.39 3.23
N ASP A 76 -5.10 12.92 3.70
CA ASP A 76 -5.47 11.49 3.68
C ASP A 76 -5.34 10.87 2.29
N VAL A 77 -5.88 11.55 1.28
CA VAL A 77 -5.87 11.09 -0.12
C VAL A 77 -4.43 11.07 -0.66
N ALA A 78 -3.65 12.12 -0.44
CA ALA A 78 -2.27 12.21 -0.92
C ALA A 78 -1.39 11.12 -0.32
N ILE A 79 -1.47 10.92 1.01
CA ILE A 79 -0.76 9.85 1.72
C ILE A 79 -1.14 8.48 1.13
N ALA A 80 -2.43 8.23 0.90
CA ALA A 80 -2.89 6.97 0.31
C ALA A 80 -2.32 6.72 -1.10
N VAL A 81 -2.26 7.75 -1.95
CA VAL A 81 -1.65 7.66 -3.28
C VAL A 81 -0.17 7.33 -3.19
N TYR A 82 0.57 7.98 -2.30
CA TYR A 82 2.00 7.71 -2.13
C TYR A 82 2.27 6.28 -1.68
N ILE A 83 1.51 5.78 -0.70
CA ILE A 83 1.60 4.38 -0.26
C ILE A 83 1.29 3.43 -1.41
N TRP A 84 0.24 3.73 -2.19
CA TRP A 84 -0.14 2.91 -3.34
C TRP A 84 0.96 2.87 -4.40
N VAL A 85 1.52 4.04 -4.79
CA VAL A 85 2.62 4.14 -5.75
C VAL A 85 3.85 3.37 -5.26
N LEU A 86 4.24 3.54 -3.99
CA LEU A 86 5.36 2.80 -3.41
C LEU A 86 5.09 1.29 -3.41
N GLY A 87 3.86 0.86 -3.12
CA GLY A 87 3.46 -0.55 -3.12
C GLY A 87 3.53 -1.22 -4.50
N LEU A 88 3.46 -0.45 -5.59
CA LEU A 88 3.64 -0.95 -6.96
C LEU A 88 5.11 -1.14 -7.34
N VAL A 89 6.04 -0.44 -6.67
CA VAL A 89 7.45 -0.38 -7.07
C VAL A 89 8.35 -1.12 -6.10
N LYS A 90 8.26 -0.82 -4.81
CA LYS A 90 9.18 -1.32 -3.78
C LYS A 90 8.45 -1.54 -2.45
N LEU A 91 8.08 -2.80 -2.21
CA LEU A 91 7.18 -3.18 -1.12
C LEU A 91 7.75 -2.79 0.26
N GLU A 92 9.06 -2.94 0.48
CA GLU A 92 9.71 -2.62 1.76
C GLU A 92 9.57 -1.13 2.11
N VAL A 93 9.66 -0.26 1.11
CA VAL A 93 9.49 1.19 1.30
C VAL A 93 8.02 1.53 1.55
N ALA A 94 7.11 0.84 0.86
CA ALA A 94 5.67 0.99 1.06
C ALA A 94 5.21 0.56 2.46
N GLU A 95 5.84 -0.48 3.03
CA GLU A 95 5.58 -0.93 4.39
C GLU A 95 6.00 0.12 5.43
N LEU A 96 7.18 0.72 5.25
CA LEU A 96 7.64 1.80 6.11
C LEU A 96 6.72 3.03 5.99
N ALA A 97 6.31 3.39 4.78
CA ALA A 97 5.31 4.43 4.54
C ALA A 97 3.96 4.11 5.23
N SER A 98 3.56 2.84 5.21
CA SER A 98 2.34 2.36 5.86
C SER A 98 2.39 2.54 7.37
N VAL A 99 3.55 2.36 8.01
CA VAL A 99 3.72 2.63 9.45
C VAL A 99 3.48 4.12 9.76
N PHE A 100 4.08 5.03 8.98
CA PHE A 100 3.84 6.47 9.14
C PHE A 100 2.37 6.84 8.87
N ALA A 101 1.73 6.21 7.89
CA ALA A 101 0.33 6.49 7.58
C ALA A 101 -0.64 6.05 8.67
N LEU A 102 -0.31 4.98 9.41
CA LEU A 102 -1.13 4.52 10.54
C LEU A 102 -1.03 5.42 11.77
N SER A 103 0.06 6.19 11.92
CA SER A 103 0.17 7.20 12.98
C SER A 103 -0.55 8.51 12.65
N ALA A 104 -0.90 8.73 11.38
CA ALA A 104 -1.67 9.90 10.97
C ALA A 104 -3.10 9.85 11.54
N LYS A 105 -3.52 10.96 12.17
CA LYS A 105 -4.88 11.12 12.72
C LYS A 105 -5.89 11.35 11.59
N ASN A 106 -7.14 10.94 11.82
CA ASN A 106 -8.30 11.19 10.95
C ASN A 106 -8.13 10.84 9.46
N CYS A 107 -7.33 9.81 9.17
CA CYS A 107 -7.13 9.27 7.82
C CYS A 107 -8.00 8.01 7.61
N TRP A 108 -8.74 7.97 6.50
CA TRP A 108 -9.53 6.80 6.09
C TRP A 108 -8.86 6.06 4.93
N TRP A 109 -8.51 6.76 3.85
CA TRP A 109 -7.87 6.17 2.68
C TRP A 109 -6.47 5.65 3.01
N ALA A 110 -5.63 6.48 3.63
CA ALA A 110 -4.26 6.12 3.94
C ALA A 110 -4.19 4.90 4.85
N ARG A 111 -5.08 4.84 5.85
CA ARG A 111 -5.22 3.69 6.75
C ARG A 111 -5.63 2.42 6.01
N ASN A 112 -6.60 2.50 5.10
CA ASN A 112 -7.05 1.35 4.32
C ASN A 112 -5.94 0.77 3.44
N PHE A 113 -5.18 1.62 2.74
CA PHE A 113 -4.05 1.18 1.93
C PHE A 113 -2.90 0.62 2.79
N ALA A 114 -2.57 1.29 3.90
CA ALA A 114 -1.52 0.86 4.81
C ALA A 114 -1.80 -0.53 5.39
N LEU A 115 -3.02 -0.75 5.89
CA LEU A 115 -3.43 -2.06 6.42
C LEU A 115 -3.36 -3.14 5.35
N HIS A 116 -3.78 -2.83 4.13
CA HIS A 116 -3.71 -3.80 3.04
C HIS A 116 -2.27 -4.21 2.72
N ILE A 117 -1.35 -3.26 2.57
CA ILE A 117 0.07 -3.56 2.31
C ILE A 117 0.67 -4.42 3.43
N LEU A 118 0.40 -4.06 4.68
CA LEU A 118 0.94 -4.80 5.83
C LEU A 118 0.31 -6.18 6.01
N GLN A 119 -0.95 -6.38 5.62
CA GLN A 119 -1.63 -7.68 5.68
C GLN A 119 -1.20 -8.62 4.54
N ASP A 120 -0.99 -8.08 3.34
CA ASP A 120 -0.59 -8.83 2.15
C ASP A 120 0.84 -9.39 2.19
N LYS A 121 1.67 -8.95 3.15
CA LYS A 121 2.93 -9.62 3.50
C LYS A 121 2.78 -11.14 3.64
N LYS A 122 1.67 -11.59 4.22
CA LYS A 122 1.39 -13.01 4.45
C LYS A 122 1.14 -13.78 3.15
N ASN A 123 0.76 -13.10 2.08
CA ASN A 123 0.45 -13.68 0.77
C ASN A 123 1.64 -13.58 -0.19
N HIS A 124 2.39 -12.47 -0.19
CA HIS A 124 3.58 -12.32 -1.04
C HIS A 124 4.72 -13.28 -0.67
N PHE A 125 4.92 -13.58 0.63
CA PHE A 125 5.92 -14.56 1.07
C PHE A 125 5.58 -16.01 0.63
N LYS A 126 4.29 -16.33 0.43
CA LYS A 126 3.88 -17.65 -0.08
C LYS A 126 4.19 -17.83 -1.56
N VAL A 127 4.07 -16.76 -2.36
CA VAL A 127 4.33 -16.84 -3.81
C VAL A 127 5.81 -17.03 -4.11
N LEU A 128 6.70 -16.40 -3.32
CA LEU A 128 8.15 -16.55 -3.47
C LEU A 128 8.72 -17.81 -2.78
N GLY A 129 7.99 -18.39 -1.81
CA GLY A 129 8.39 -19.63 -1.13
C GLY A 129 7.89 -20.93 -1.79
N SER A 130 7.03 -20.84 -2.81
CA SER A 130 6.48 -22.02 -3.51
C SER A 130 7.21 -22.39 -4.81
N THR A 131 8.15 -21.58 -5.29
CA THR A 131 8.93 -21.87 -6.51
C THR A 131 10.14 -22.79 -6.28
N GLU A 132 10.51 -23.09 -5.02
CA GLU A 132 11.68 -23.95 -4.70
C GLU A 132 11.33 -25.45 -4.56
N LYS A 133 10.11 -25.86 -4.95
CA LYS A 133 9.69 -27.27 -5.01
C LYS A 133 9.06 -27.68 -6.35
N MET A 134 9.53 -27.15 -7.46
CA MET A 134 9.42 -27.84 -8.75
C MET A 134 10.74 -28.52 -9.05
N LYS A 135 10.97 -29.65 -8.38
CA LYS A 135 11.90 -30.66 -8.89
C LYS A 135 11.36 -31.14 -10.23
N LEU A 136 12.27 -31.13 -11.21
CA LEU A 136 12.23 -31.87 -12.45
C LEU A 136 11.46 -33.18 -12.31
N GLY A 137 10.32 -33.26 -13.00
CA GLY A 137 9.58 -34.48 -13.26
C GLY A 137 9.04 -34.37 -14.68
N GLU A 138 9.66 -35.13 -15.59
CA GLU A 138 9.21 -35.35 -16.96
C GLU A 138 7.75 -35.85 -17.01
N GLY A 139 7.08 -35.47 -18.11
CA GLY A 139 5.89 -36.18 -18.60
C GLY A 139 4.56 -35.68 -18.03
N ASP A 140 3.79 -34.95 -18.82
CA ASP A 140 2.72 -35.53 -19.63
C ASP A 140 1.76 -34.44 -20.16
N LYS A 141 1.28 -34.65 -21.38
CA LYS A 141 0.43 -33.72 -22.14
C LYS A 141 -1.01 -33.85 -21.67
N GLY A 142 -1.71 -32.75 -21.42
CA GLY A 142 -3.16 -32.84 -21.32
C GLY A 142 -3.86 -31.57 -20.87
N LYS A 143 -4.33 -30.79 -21.85
CA LYS A 143 -5.55 -29.95 -21.84
C LYS A 143 -6.07 -29.53 -20.46
N GLN A 144 -5.99 -28.23 -20.13
CA GLN A 144 -7.12 -27.49 -19.56
C GLN A 144 -6.86 -25.97 -19.46
N ASP A 145 -7.94 -25.23 -19.67
CA ASP A 145 -8.24 -23.89 -19.14
C ASP A 145 -7.82 -22.63 -19.90
N ALA A 146 -8.64 -22.33 -20.92
CA ALA A 146 -8.74 -21.05 -21.61
C ALA A 146 -9.59 -19.98 -20.89
N ARG A 147 -9.77 -20.04 -19.55
CA ARG A 147 -10.72 -19.14 -18.83
C ARG A 147 -10.13 -18.28 -17.71
N CYS A 148 -8.83 -18.02 -17.74
CA CYS A 148 -8.17 -17.11 -16.78
C CYS A 148 -7.14 -16.19 -17.47
N LYS A 149 -7.52 -15.51 -18.57
CA LYS A 149 -6.58 -14.69 -19.37
C LYS A 149 -6.92 -13.21 -19.54
N GLN A 150 -8.04 -12.69 -19.01
CA GLN A 150 -8.41 -11.29 -19.32
C GLN A 150 -8.16 -10.25 -18.22
N SER A 151 -7.83 -10.64 -16.98
CA SER A 151 -7.51 -9.66 -15.92
C SER A 151 -6.02 -9.49 -15.62
N ARG A 152 -5.13 -10.26 -16.29
CA ARG A 152 -3.67 -10.26 -16.06
C ARG A 152 -2.87 -9.53 -17.15
N VAL A 153 -3.46 -9.29 -18.32
CA VAL A 153 -2.74 -8.79 -19.50
C VAL A 153 -2.43 -7.29 -19.42
N PHE A 154 -3.17 -6.51 -18.62
CA PHE A 154 -2.92 -5.06 -18.54
C PHE A 154 -1.74 -4.65 -17.63
N LEU A 155 -1.39 -5.47 -16.63
CA LEU A 155 -0.22 -5.21 -15.77
C LEU A 155 1.03 -5.95 -16.24
N GLN A 156 0.90 -7.03 -17.03
CA GLN A 156 2.03 -7.81 -17.49
C GLN A 156 2.65 -7.28 -18.81
N ALA A 157 1.88 -6.54 -19.62
CA ALA A 157 2.37 -5.95 -20.86
C ALA A 157 3.39 -4.80 -20.69
N GLN A 158 3.48 -4.18 -19.50
CA GLN A 158 4.52 -3.16 -19.21
C GLN A 158 5.72 -3.69 -18.40
N TYR A 159 5.60 -4.86 -17.75
CA TYR A 159 6.63 -5.39 -16.85
C TYR A 159 7.53 -6.48 -17.45
N SER A 160 7.37 -6.83 -18.73
CA SER A 160 8.10 -7.96 -19.35
C SER A 160 9.50 -7.59 -19.91
N SER A 161 10.00 -6.37 -19.66
CA SER A 161 11.27 -5.90 -20.24
C SER A 161 12.38 -5.61 -19.23
N ILE A 162 12.18 -5.90 -17.95
CA ILE A 162 13.13 -5.55 -16.90
C ILE A 162 13.38 -6.75 -15.98
N ASN A 163 14.62 -7.26 -16.07
CA ASN A 163 15.36 -8.10 -15.12
C ASN A 163 15.27 -9.64 -15.23
N THR A 164 16.14 -10.18 -16.09
CA THR A 164 17.04 -11.28 -15.72
C THR A 164 18.37 -10.65 -15.32
N TRP A 165 18.79 -10.68 -14.04
CA TRP A 165 20.18 -10.79 -13.56
C TRP A 165 20.17 -11.05 -12.05
N GLU A 166 21.09 -11.89 -11.62
CA GLU A 166 21.17 -12.63 -10.36
C GLU A 166 21.40 -11.76 -9.11
N VAL A 167 20.84 -12.16 -7.97
CA VAL A 167 21.56 -12.04 -6.68
C VAL A 167 21.25 -13.26 -5.81
N THR A 168 22.28 -14.05 -5.62
CA THR A 168 22.43 -15.19 -4.72
C THR A 168 22.63 -14.74 -3.26
N SER A 169 22.13 -15.55 -2.34
CA SER A 169 22.69 -15.81 -1.00
C SER A 169 22.59 -14.73 0.09
N LEU A 170 21.72 -14.95 1.08
CA LEU A 170 22.15 -15.31 2.45
C LEU A 170 20.94 -15.52 3.37
N ARG A 171 20.76 -16.79 3.78
CA ARG A 171 19.88 -17.21 4.88
C ARG A 171 20.53 -16.89 6.23
N SER A 172 19.74 -16.48 7.22
CA SER A 172 19.79 -17.12 8.55
C SER A 172 18.64 -16.74 9.50
N LYS A 173 17.95 -17.80 9.95
CA LYS A 173 17.53 -18.13 11.34
C LYS A 173 16.42 -17.31 12.04
N THR A 174 15.21 -17.89 11.96
CA THR A 174 14.32 -18.31 13.07
C THR A 174 14.24 -17.48 14.37
N PHE A 175 13.04 -16.97 14.69
CA PHE A 175 12.40 -17.18 16.01
C PHE A 175 10.89 -16.90 15.91
N VAL A 176 10.06 -17.89 16.27
CA VAL A 176 8.59 -17.77 16.33
C VAL A 176 8.19 -17.74 17.79
N SER A 177 7.70 -16.59 18.28
CA SER A 177 6.97 -16.50 19.54
C SER A 177 5.52 -16.12 19.26
N LYS A 178 4.58 -16.94 19.73
CA LYS A 178 3.13 -16.68 19.65
C LYS A 178 2.76 -15.64 20.72
N PRO A 179 1.90 -14.64 20.43
CA PRO A 179 1.36 -13.77 21.47
C PRO A 179 0.20 -14.43 22.24
N PRO A 180 -0.01 -14.06 23.51
CA PRO A 180 -1.04 -14.63 24.38
C PRO A 180 -2.45 -14.15 24.01
N ARG A 181 -3.44 -15.02 24.26
CA ARG A 181 -4.88 -14.72 24.10
C ARG A 181 -5.34 -13.78 25.22
N TYR A 182 -5.88 -12.61 24.85
CA TYR A 182 -6.57 -11.73 25.79
C TYR A 182 -8.01 -12.20 26.04
N SER A 183 -8.30 -12.48 27.29
CA SER A 183 -9.63 -12.78 27.84
C SER A 183 -10.44 -11.49 27.97
N ARG A 184 -11.66 -11.45 27.41
CA ARG A 184 -12.66 -10.41 27.69
C ARG A 184 -13.34 -10.75 29.02
N LYS A 185 -13.00 -10.03 30.09
CA LYS A 185 -13.91 -9.85 31.22
C LYS A 185 -14.49 -8.43 31.16
N ALA A 186 -15.80 -8.42 31.34
CA ALA A 186 -16.67 -7.27 31.39
C ALA A 186 -16.35 -6.36 32.58
N GLU A 187 -16.59 -5.07 32.42
CA GLU A 187 -16.91 -4.21 33.55
C GLU A 187 -17.94 -3.17 33.09
N GLN A 188 -19.18 -3.42 33.49
CA GLN A 188 -20.27 -2.45 33.52
C GLN A 188 -19.93 -1.43 34.61
N VAL A 189 -19.83 -0.16 34.25
CA VAL A 189 -19.97 0.93 35.24
C VAL A 189 -21.00 1.90 34.71
N GLY A 190 -22.19 1.82 35.31
CA GLY A 190 -23.24 2.81 35.11
C GLY A 190 -22.87 4.11 35.81
N MET A 191 -23.15 5.24 35.15
CA MET A 191 -23.19 6.54 35.81
C MET A 191 -24.57 7.14 35.61
N ALA A 192 -25.32 7.16 36.72
CA ALA A 192 -26.54 7.93 36.89
C ALA A 192 -26.17 9.41 37.03
N TRP A 193 -26.74 10.26 36.19
CA TRP A 193 -26.68 11.72 36.37
C TRP A 193 -27.96 12.17 37.09
N GLN A 194 -27.81 12.65 38.33
CA GLN A 194 -28.84 13.40 39.04
C GLN A 194 -28.88 14.84 38.50
N VAL A 195 -30.04 15.24 38.00
CA VAL A 195 -30.40 16.63 37.72
C VAL A 195 -30.90 17.24 39.02
N LYS A 196 -30.25 18.31 39.50
CA LYS A 196 -30.82 19.20 40.52
C LYS A 196 -31.52 20.36 39.80
N GLN A 197 -32.78 20.57 40.17
CA GLN A 197 -33.60 21.74 39.84
C GLN A 197 -33.22 22.92 40.72
#